data_AF-A0A8T4C9D3-F1
#
_entry.id   AF-A0A8T4C9D3-F1
#
_cell.length_a   1.000
_cell.length_b   1.000
_cell.length_c   1.000
_cell.angle_alpha   90.00
_cell.angle_beta   90.00
_cell.angle_gamma   90.00
#
_symmetry.space_group_name_H-M   'P 1'
#
loop_
_entity.id
_entity.type
_entity.pdbx_description
1 polymer ?
#
loop_
_entity_poly.entity_id
_entity_poly.type
_entity_poly.pdbx_seq_one_letter_code
_entity_poly.pdbx_strand_id
1 'polypeptide(L)'
;MAKKKLRKAAEDEEEEFAPPPFDEKGYYLGEVELARGTLVAALWGLLAALISTAVFVLSGSWHIGLAVGVLAALALKPMLDRLRIITRKMEGMKWPGLFFSYFMCWLAFWILLVNPPIMDLSPPQLVDRTPKHQELGGSLRLSIDVMENSGINAMTAELVLPPNGLTVTRDDFVQIDARLHQLELNYTETGVYGYIVRVEDGTGRTSSLERQTEIVASEPPVIDIIAIVNGTNLTLGTPIYIRVHDNAMISGFHYTLDASTEKHFLKPVRSYSNLKSDYLRDNVYLVKPTASDMRWSQGAHNLTLVAEDGAGNRASAGLSFTII
;
A
#
# COMPACT_ATOMS: atom_id res chain seq x y z
N MET A 1 -91.60 -11.72 17.87
CA MET A 1 -90.22 -12.23 18.09
C MET A 1 -89.11 -11.17 17.95
N ALA A 2 -89.30 -10.08 17.20
CA ALA A 2 -88.30 -9.01 17.06
C ALA A 2 -88.03 -8.20 18.36
N LYS A 3 -89.07 -7.88 19.14
CA LYS A 3 -88.92 -7.14 20.42
C LYS A 3 -88.09 -7.88 21.49
N LYS A 4 -88.04 -9.21 21.46
CA LYS A 4 -87.31 -10.03 22.45
C LYS A 4 -85.80 -10.11 22.13
N LYS A 5 -85.42 -9.95 20.85
CA LYS A 5 -84.01 -9.88 20.43
C LYS A 5 -83.41 -8.49 20.67
N LEU A 6 -84.19 -7.43 20.44
CA LEU A 6 -83.78 -6.05 20.77
C LEU A 6 -83.62 -5.84 22.28
N ARG A 7 -84.46 -6.46 23.11
CA ARG A 7 -84.31 -6.38 24.57
C ARG A 7 -83.09 -7.13 25.10
N LYS A 8 -82.71 -8.23 24.44
CA LYS A 8 -81.52 -9.01 24.80
C LYS A 8 -80.22 -8.31 24.40
N ALA A 9 -80.21 -7.65 23.23
CA ALA A 9 -79.09 -6.82 22.79
C ALA A 9 -78.94 -5.54 23.65
N ALA A 10 -80.05 -4.95 24.12
CA ALA A 10 -80.01 -3.83 25.07
C ALA A 10 -79.57 -4.27 26.49
N GLU A 11 -79.95 -5.47 26.92
CA GLU A 11 -79.47 -6.08 28.19
C GLU A 11 -77.95 -6.41 28.11
N ASP A 12 -77.43 -6.78 26.94
CA ASP A 12 -75.98 -6.98 26.71
C ASP A 12 -75.19 -5.65 26.59
N GLU A 13 -75.84 -4.53 26.25
CA GLU A 13 -75.23 -3.18 26.19
C GLU A 13 -75.15 -2.48 27.56
N GLU A 14 -75.90 -2.96 28.56
CA GLU A 14 -75.91 -2.44 29.94
C GLU A 14 -75.03 -3.26 30.91
N GLU A 15 -74.31 -4.28 30.44
CA GLU A 15 -73.19 -4.85 31.21
C GLU A 15 -72.05 -3.83 31.26
N GLU A 16 -72.16 -2.92 32.22
CA GLU A 16 -71.15 -1.94 32.60
C GLU A 16 -69.83 -2.69 32.82
N PHE A 17 -68.86 -2.50 31.91
CA PHE A 17 -67.56 -3.16 31.95
C PHE A 17 -66.90 -2.87 33.30
N ALA A 18 -66.98 -3.81 34.24
CA ALA A 18 -66.24 -3.77 35.47
C ALA A 18 -64.85 -4.34 35.18
N PRO A 19 -63.78 -3.52 35.21
CA PRO A 19 -62.44 -4.05 35.04
C PRO A 19 -62.18 -5.10 36.12
N PRO A 20 -61.54 -6.23 35.78
CA PRO A 20 -61.19 -7.25 36.76
C PRO A 20 -60.32 -6.65 37.86
N PRO A 21 -60.43 -7.12 39.11
CA PRO A 21 -59.61 -6.63 40.20
C PRO A 21 -58.13 -6.91 39.91
N PHE A 22 -57.28 -5.90 40.07
CA PHE A 22 -55.84 -6.02 39.90
C PHE A 22 -55.23 -6.85 41.06
N ASP A 23 -54.51 -7.93 40.73
CA ASP A 23 -53.75 -8.71 41.70
C ASP A 23 -52.31 -8.17 41.81
N GLU A 24 -52.10 -7.26 42.77
CA GLU A 24 -50.79 -6.67 43.04
C GLU A 24 -49.71 -7.73 43.33
N LYS A 25 -50.02 -8.75 44.14
CA LYS A 25 -49.03 -9.76 44.55
C LYS A 25 -48.62 -10.65 43.38
N GLY A 26 -49.60 -11.07 42.58
CA GLY A 26 -49.34 -11.82 41.35
C GLY A 26 -48.50 -11.02 40.36
N TYR A 27 -48.79 -9.73 40.21
CA TYR A 27 -48.02 -8.83 39.36
C TYR A 27 -46.56 -8.69 39.84
N TYR A 28 -46.33 -8.37 41.11
CA TYR A 28 -44.98 -8.23 41.66
C TYR A 28 -44.14 -9.50 41.51
N LEU A 29 -44.71 -10.68 41.76
CA LEU A 29 -44.01 -11.95 41.57
C LEU A 29 -43.64 -12.19 40.11
N GLY A 30 -44.56 -11.88 39.18
CA GLY A 30 -44.31 -11.99 37.74
C GLY A 30 -43.20 -11.06 37.25
N GLU A 31 -43.11 -9.84 37.79
CA GLU A 31 -42.04 -8.89 37.44
C GLU A 31 -40.68 -9.31 38.00
N VAL A 32 -40.63 -9.85 39.23
CA VAL A 32 -39.38 -10.40 39.80
C VAL A 32 -38.90 -11.62 39.01
N GLU A 33 -39.81 -12.49 38.58
CA GLU A 33 -39.49 -13.64 37.73
C GLU A 33 -38.96 -13.21 36.36
N LEU A 34 -39.57 -12.20 35.74
CA LEU A 34 -39.10 -11.62 34.48
C LEU A 34 -37.71 -11.01 34.63
N ALA A 35 -37.46 -10.25 35.70
CA ALA A 35 -36.15 -9.66 35.99
C ALA A 35 -35.07 -10.74 36.16
N ARG A 36 -35.37 -11.81 36.92
CA ARG A 36 -34.47 -12.96 37.06
C ARG A 36 -34.22 -13.66 35.73
N GLY A 37 -35.28 -13.89 34.96
CA GLY A 37 -35.18 -14.49 33.62
C GLY A 37 -34.29 -13.66 32.70
N THR A 38 -34.41 -12.33 32.75
CA THR A 38 -33.61 -11.40 31.94
C THR A 38 -32.12 -11.44 32.34
N LEU A 39 -31.82 -11.44 33.64
CA LEU A 39 -30.44 -11.58 34.14
C LEU A 39 -29.81 -12.91 33.70
N VAL A 40 -30.55 -14.02 33.83
CA VAL A 40 -30.04 -15.33 33.42
C VAL A 40 -29.91 -15.40 31.89
N ALA A 41 -30.84 -14.82 31.12
CA ALA A 41 -30.72 -14.73 29.67
C ALA A 41 -29.48 -13.93 29.25
N ALA A 42 -29.15 -12.84 29.94
CA ALA A 42 -27.94 -12.07 29.70
C ALA A 42 -26.67 -12.88 30.00
N LEU A 43 -26.62 -13.59 31.14
CA LEU A 43 -25.50 -14.47 31.49
C LEU A 43 -25.34 -15.63 30.50
N TRP A 44 -26.45 -16.20 30.04
CA TRP A 44 -26.46 -17.21 28.98
C TRP A 44 -25.92 -16.65 27.66
N GLY A 45 -26.26 -15.40 27.34
CA GLY A 45 -25.72 -14.68 26.18
C GLY A 45 -24.21 -14.52 26.25
N LEU A 46 -23.68 -14.14 27.42
CA LEU A 46 -22.24 -14.05 27.65
C LEU A 46 -21.54 -15.41 27.46
N LEU A 47 -22.09 -16.48 28.03
CA LEU A 47 -21.54 -17.82 27.86
C LEU A 47 -21.56 -18.27 26.39
N ALA A 48 -22.67 -18.03 25.69
CA ALA A 48 -22.78 -18.31 24.27
C ALA A 48 -21.76 -17.51 23.45
N ALA A 49 -21.45 -16.27 23.84
CA ALA A 49 -20.47 -15.43 23.13
C ALA A 49 -19.06 -15.99 23.26
N LEU A 50 -18.69 -16.47 24.45
CA LEU A 50 -17.41 -17.15 24.68
C LEU A 50 -17.29 -18.44 23.85
N ILE A 51 -18.34 -19.25 23.81
CA ILE A 51 -18.36 -20.49 23.01
C ILE A 51 -18.30 -20.17 21.52
N SER A 52 -19.10 -19.22 21.03
CA SER A 52 -19.06 -18.74 19.64
C SER A 52 -17.68 -18.23 19.24
N THR A 53 -17.00 -17.50 20.14
CA THR A 53 -15.63 -17.02 19.92
C THR A 53 -14.66 -18.19 19.81
N ALA A 54 -14.70 -19.14 20.75
CA ALA A 54 -13.83 -20.31 20.73
C ALA A 54 -14.03 -21.14 19.44
N VAL A 55 -15.28 -21.37 19.04
CA VAL A 55 -15.60 -22.09 17.80
C VAL A 55 -15.11 -21.32 16.57
N PHE A 56 -15.29 -20.01 16.53
CA PHE A 56 -14.79 -19.19 15.44
C PHE A 56 -13.27 -19.28 15.32
N VAL A 57 -12.53 -19.13 16.43
CA VAL A 57 -11.06 -19.24 16.45
C VAL A 57 -10.59 -20.61 15.97
N LEU A 58 -11.22 -21.69 16.44
CA LEU A 58 -10.83 -23.06 16.09
C LEU A 58 -11.20 -23.43 14.66
N SER A 59 -12.31 -22.92 14.14
CA SER A 59 -12.80 -23.25 12.79
C SER A 59 -12.31 -22.30 11.71
N GLY A 60 -11.85 -21.10 12.07
CA GLY A 60 -11.52 -20.01 11.15
C GLY A 60 -12.74 -19.40 10.43
N SER A 61 -13.97 -19.85 10.71
CA SER A 61 -15.17 -19.41 10.00
C SER A 61 -16.13 -18.67 10.91
N TRP A 62 -16.29 -17.37 10.66
CA TRP A 62 -17.17 -16.50 11.45
C TRP A 62 -18.64 -16.94 11.36
N HIS A 63 -19.05 -17.55 10.23
CA HIS A 63 -20.39 -18.10 10.04
C HIS A 63 -20.70 -19.24 11.02
N ILE A 64 -19.72 -20.10 11.32
CA ILE A 64 -19.89 -21.22 12.25
C ILE A 64 -20.02 -20.68 13.68
N GLY A 65 -19.15 -19.73 14.07
CA GLY A 65 -19.26 -19.05 15.37
C GLY A 65 -20.60 -18.34 15.56
N LEU A 66 -21.07 -17.63 14.54
CA LEU A 66 -22.39 -16.98 14.52
C LEU A 66 -23.51 -18.00 14.69
N ALA A 67 -23.49 -19.07 13.89
CA ALA A 67 -24.52 -20.11 13.91
C ALA A 67 -24.64 -20.77 15.29
N VAL A 68 -23.51 -21.05 15.95
CA VAL A 68 -23.49 -21.62 17.31
C VAL A 68 -24.24 -20.73 18.30
N GLY A 69 -24.03 -19.42 18.24
CA GLY A 69 -24.68 -18.49 19.18
C GLY A 69 -26.17 -18.29 18.90
N VAL A 70 -26.57 -18.32 17.62
CA VAL A 70 -28.00 -18.35 17.24
C VAL A 70 -28.66 -19.65 17.73
N LEU A 71 -28.01 -20.80 17.52
CA LEU A 71 -28.53 -22.10 17.96
C LEU A 71 -28.56 -22.22 19.49
N ALA A 72 -27.64 -21.58 20.22
CA ALA A 72 -27.65 -21.53 21.67
C ALA A 72 -28.89 -20.82 22.25
N ALA A 73 -29.60 -20.00 21.46
CA ALA A 73 -30.90 -19.45 21.84
C ALA A 73 -31.95 -20.57 22.06
N LEU A 74 -31.90 -21.65 21.28
CA LEU A 74 -32.83 -22.78 21.41
C LEU A 74 -32.70 -23.47 22.79
N ALA A 75 -31.52 -23.38 23.41
CA ALA A 75 -31.25 -23.91 24.73
C ALA A 75 -31.70 -22.97 25.88
N LEU A 76 -32.12 -21.73 25.58
CA LEU A 76 -32.51 -20.76 26.61
C LEU A 76 -33.72 -21.23 27.43
N LYS A 77 -34.78 -21.68 26.76
CA LYS A 77 -35.99 -22.19 27.43
C LYS A 77 -35.69 -23.39 28.35
N PRO A 78 -35.09 -24.50 27.87
CA PRO A 78 -34.80 -25.64 28.74
C PRO A 78 -33.82 -25.27 29.86
N MET A 79 -32.92 -24.31 29.66
CA MET A 79 -32.05 -23.80 30.70
C MET A 79 -32.81 -23.02 31.78
N LEU A 80 -33.76 -22.14 31.42
CA LEU A 80 -34.59 -21.41 32.39
C LEU A 80 -35.48 -22.38 33.19
N ASP A 81 -36.07 -23.38 32.51
CA ASP A 81 -36.88 -24.43 33.12
C ASP A 81 -36.04 -25.23 34.14
N ARG A 82 -34.79 -25.57 33.79
CA ARG A 82 -33.86 -26.29 34.68
C ARG A 82 -33.49 -25.49 35.93
N LEU A 83 -33.40 -24.17 35.83
CA LEU A 83 -33.12 -23.26 36.93
C LEU A 83 -34.36 -22.94 37.77
N ARG A 84 -35.51 -23.57 37.47
CA ARG A 84 -36.80 -23.39 38.17
C ARG A 84 -37.26 -21.93 38.20
N ILE A 85 -36.85 -21.13 37.22
CA ILE A 85 -37.46 -19.81 36.98
C ILE A 85 -38.82 -20.11 36.37
N ILE A 86 -39.91 -19.62 36.98
CA ILE A 86 -41.29 -20.02 36.64
C ILE A 86 -41.65 -19.49 35.25
N THR A 87 -41.29 -20.26 34.23
CA THR A 87 -41.60 -20.04 32.82
C THR A 87 -43.05 -20.38 32.48
N ARG A 88 -43.71 -21.16 33.33
CA ARG A 88 -45.06 -21.70 33.09
C ARG A 88 -46.18 -20.66 33.16
N LYS A 89 -45.97 -19.55 33.88
CA LYS A 89 -46.92 -18.43 33.97
C LYS A 89 -46.51 -17.23 33.11
N MET A 90 -45.37 -17.30 32.41
CA MET A 90 -44.98 -16.23 31.51
C MET A 90 -45.88 -16.26 30.28
N GLU A 91 -46.70 -15.21 30.15
CA GLU A 91 -47.49 -14.95 28.95
C GLU A 91 -46.60 -15.01 27.70
N GLY A 92 -47.16 -15.49 26.58
CA GLY A 92 -46.43 -15.62 25.32
C GLY A 92 -45.77 -14.32 24.83
N MET A 93 -46.28 -13.17 25.29
CA MET A 93 -45.74 -11.85 24.96
C MET A 93 -44.42 -11.50 25.68
N LYS A 94 -44.08 -12.15 26.80
CA LYS A 94 -42.83 -11.89 27.55
C LYS A 94 -41.61 -12.65 27.00
N TRP A 95 -41.83 -13.78 26.34
CA TRP A 95 -40.77 -14.60 25.75
C TRP A 95 -39.93 -13.89 24.68
N PRO A 96 -40.51 -13.18 23.70
CA PRO A 96 -39.74 -12.42 22.73
C PRO A 96 -38.75 -11.43 23.36
N GLY A 97 -39.15 -10.78 24.46
CA GLY A 97 -38.28 -9.84 25.19
C GLY A 97 -37.07 -10.54 25.83
N LEU A 98 -37.25 -11.73 26.39
CA LEU A 98 -36.15 -12.54 26.94
C LEU A 98 -35.20 -13.02 25.83
N PHE A 99 -35.73 -13.51 24.72
CA PHE A 99 -34.94 -13.92 23.55
C PHE A 99 -34.15 -12.74 22.97
N PHE A 100 -34.78 -11.58 22.84
CA PHE A 100 -34.13 -10.37 22.36
C PHE A 100 -33.00 -9.93 23.30
N SER A 101 -33.24 -9.95 24.62
CA SER A 101 -32.23 -9.62 25.63
C SER A 101 -31.02 -10.55 25.57
N TYR A 102 -31.27 -11.86 25.46
CA TYR A 102 -30.21 -12.85 25.21
C TYR A 102 -29.43 -12.52 23.94
N PHE A 103 -30.14 -12.33 22.82
CA PHE A 103 -29.53 -12.16 21.50
C PHE A 103 -28.66 -10.92 21.45
N MET A 104 -29.14 -9.80 21.99
CA MET A 104 -28.38 -8.55 22.02
C MET A 104 -27.16 -8.65 22.94
N CYS A 105 -27.30 -9.29 24.11
CA CYS A 105 -26.17 -9.52 25.00
C CYS A 105 -25.10 -10.40 24.32
N TRP A 106 -25.51 -11.55 23.79
CA TRP A 106 -24.64 -12.45 23.04
C TRP A 106 -23.93 -11.75 21.89
N LEU A 107 -24.68 -11.06 21.04
CA LEU A 107 -24.13 -10.41 19.85
C LEU A 107 -23.16 -9.28 20.23
N ALA A 108 -23.50 -8.46 21.23
CA ALA A 108 -22.64 -7.38 21.69
C ALA A 108 -21.30 -7.90 22.23
N PHE A 109 -21.33 -8.91 23.11
CA PHE A 109 -20.10 -9.50 23.65
C PHE A 109 -19.31 -10.25 22.58
N TRP A 110 -19.97 -10.97 21.67
CA TRP A 110 -19.29 -11.71 20.62
C TRP A 110 -18.57 -10.77 19.64
N ILE A 111 -19.23 -9.67 19.23
CA ILE A 111 -18.62 -8.62 18.41
C ILE A 111 -17.42 -8.00 19.13
N LEU A 112 -17.53 -7.69 20.43
CA LEU A 112 -16.42 -7.12 21.20
C LEU A 112 -15.23 -8.09 21.27
N LEU A 113 -15.49 -9.37 21.53
CA LEU A 113 -14.44 -10.40 21.65
C LEU A 113 -13.72 -10.65 20.34
N VAL A 114 -14.44 -10.65 19.21
CA VAL A 114 -13.90 -10.95 17.89
C VAL A 114 -13.19 -9.76 17.23
N ASN A 115 -13.39 -8.54 17.75
CA ASN A 115 -12.77 -7.34 17.21
C ASN A 115 -11.53 -6.89 18.02
N PRO A 116 -10.67 -6.06 17.40
CA PRO A 116 -9.65 -5.33 18.13
C PRO A 116 -10.26 -4.43 19.21
N PRO A 117 -9.61 -4.22 20.37
CA PRO A 117 -8.25 -4.67 20.72
C PRO A 117 -8.17 -6.07 21.34
N ILE A 118 -9.30 -6.77 21.54
CA ILE A 118 -9.30 -8.05 22.25
C ILE A 118 -8.68 -9.15 21.39
N MET A 119 -9.10 -9.21 20.13
CA MET A 119 -8.57 -10.16 19.18
C MET A 119 -8.18 -9.46 17.90
N ASP A 120 -6.98 -9.78 17.43
CA ASP A 120 -6.57 -9.50 16.07
C ASP A 120 -6.63 -10.78 15.25
N LEU A 121 -7.39 -10.73 14.16
CA LEU A 121 -7.66 -11.89 13.30
C LEU A 121 -7.39 -11.61 11.82
N SER A 122 -7.13 -10.36 11.47
CA SER A 122 -6.93 -9.95 10.08
C SER A 122 -5.43 -9.87 9.80
N PRO A 123 -4.94 -10.33 8.65
CA PRO A 123 -3.58 -10.04 8.24
C PRO A 123 -3.43 -8.55 7.90
N PRO A 124 -2.21 -8.00 7.93
CA PRO A 124 -1.94 -6.59 7.64
C PRO A 124 -2.39 -6.24 6.22
N GLN A 125 -2.97 -5.06 6.01
CA GLN A 125 -3.31 -4.60 4.65
C GLN A 125 -2.23 -3.68 4.11
N LEU A 126 -1.82 -3.90 2.86
CA LEU A 126 -0.72 -3.18 2.22
C LEU A 126 -1.23 -2.32 1.08
N VAL A 127 -0.82 -1.05 1.06
CA VAL A 127 -1.09 -0.11 -0.04
C VAL A 127 0.22 0.45 -0.56
N ASP A 128 0.46 0.29 -1.85
CA ASP A 128 1.65 0.82 -2.52
C ASP A 128 1.52 2.33 -2.75
N ARG A 129 2.52 3.09 -2.30
CA ARG A 129 2.66 4.53 -2.50
C ARG A 129 3.96 4.86 -3.24
N THR A 130 4.66 3.86 -3.75
CA THR A 130 5.91 4.02 -4.48
C THR A 130 5.67 4.82 -5.76
N PRO A 131 6.48 5.86 -6.04
CA PRO A 131 6.40 6.58 -7.31
C PRO A 131 6.66 5.62 -8.48
N LYS A 132 5.83 5.72 -9.52
CA LYS A 132 5.96 4.84 -10.70
C LYS A 132 7.27 5.07 -11.47
N HIS A 133 7.72 6.32 -11.53
CA HIS A 133 8.96 6.73 -12.18
C HIS A 133 9.83 7.47 -11.15
N GLN A 134 11.13 7.17 -11.15
CA GLN A 134 12.12 7.75 -10.25
C GLN A 134 13.38 8.11 -11.04
N GLU A 135 14.09 9.16 -10.62
CA GLU A 135 15.26 9.68 -11.34
C GLU A 135 16.53 8.90 -10.99
N LEU A 136 17.37 8.70 -12.00
CA LEU A 136 18.71 8.12 -11.87
C LEU A 136 19.62 9.03 -11.02
N GLY A 137 20.44 8.42 -10.16
CA GLY A 137 21.34 9.15 -9.25
C GLY A 137 20.68 9.61 -7.95
N GLY A 138 19.35 9.47 -7.83
CA GLY A 138 18.64 9.52 -6.56
C GLY A 138 18.66 8.18 -5.81
N SER A 139 18.04 8.14 -4.63
CA SER A 139 17.73 6.89 -3.93
C SER A 139 16.37 6.39 -4.41
N LEU A 140 16.30 5.13 -4.88
CA LEU A 140 15.03 4.45 -5.11
C LEU A 140 14.30 4.38 -3.78
N ARG A 141 13.12 4.99 -3.74
CA ARG A 141 12.27 5.03 -2.57
C ARG A 141 11.07 4.12 -2.78
N LEU A 142 11.03 3.00 -2.08
CA LEU A 142 9.82 2.21 -1.93
C LEU A 142 9.01 2.78 -0.77
N SER A 143 7.72 3.05 -0.99
CA SER A 143 6.83 3.63 0.01
C SER A 143 5.60 2.76 0.17
N ILE A 144 5.42 2.16 1.35
CA ILE A 144 4.34 1.22 1.62
C ILE A 144 3.55 1.72 2.82
N ASP A 145 2.24 1.85 2.65
CA ASP A 145 1.30 2.17 3.71
C ASP A 145 0.74 0.85 4.27
N VAL A 146 0.98 0.62 5.56
CA VAL A 146 0.64 -0.61 6.27
C VAL A 146 -0.51 -0.33 7.23
N MET A 147 -1.61 -1.06 7.05
CA MET A 147 -2.79 -1.01 7.87
C MET A 147 -2.80 -2.21 8.81
N GLU A 148 -2.50 -1.97 10.08
CA GLU A 148 -2.33 -3.01 11.10
C GLU A 148 -2.75 -2.50 12.48
N ASN A 149 -3.28 -3.38 13.34
CA ASN A 149 -3.75 -3.07 14.69
C ASN A 149 -2.99 -3.80 15.81
N SER A 150 -2.23 -4.85 15.52
CA SER A 150 -1.32 -5.53 16.47
C SER A 150 0.13 -5.04 16.43
N GLY A 151 0.45 -4.12 15.51
CA GLY A 151 1.82 -3.67 15.26
C GLY A 151 2.56 -4.57 14.27
N ILE A 152 3.73 -4.12 13.81
CA ILE A 152 4.55 -4.82 12.82
C ILE A 152 5.68 -5.54 13.53
N ASN A 153 5.80 -6.85 13.30
CA ASN A 153 6.90 -7.67 13.81
C ASN A 153 8.09 -7.64 12.83
N ALA A 154 7.81 -7.83 11.54
CA ALA A 154 8.84 -7.83 10.50
C ALA A 154 8.31 -7.26 9.18
N MET A 155 9.19 -6.61 8.43
CA MET A 155 8.92 -6.10 7.10
C MET A 155 10.13 -6.32 6.20
N THR A 156 9.93 -6.98 5.06
CA THR A 156 11.00 -7.32 4.13
C THR A 156 10.60 -6.97 2.70
N ALA A 157 11.58 -6.62 1.87
CA ALA A 157 11.43 -6.40 0.44
C ALA A 157 12.41 -7.28 -0.32
N GLU A 158 11.90 -8.03 -1.29
CA GLU A 158 12.68 -8.77 -2.26
C GLU A 158 12.66 -7.98 -3.58
N LEU A 159 13.80 -7.46 -4.00
CA LEU A 159 13.96 -6.62 -5.20
C LEU A 159 14.58 -7.41 -6.33
N VAL A 160 14.03 -7.29 -7.53
CA VAL A 160 14.58 -7.86 -8.78
C VAL A 160 15.24 -6.75 -9.57
N LEU A 161 16.57 -6.81 -9.67
CA LEU A 161 17.39 -5.76 -10.25
C LEU A 161 17.63 -5.97 -11.75
N PRO A 162 17.40 -4.96 -12.60
CA PRO A 162 17.86 -4.96 -13.98
C PRO A 162 19.40 -4.82 -14.04
N PRO A 163 20.04 -5.20 -15.17
CA PRO A 163 19.48 -5.95 -16.29
C PRO A 163 19.46 -7.47 -16.06
N ASN A 164 20.18 -7.97 -15.05
CA ASN A 164 20.48 -9.40 -14.89
C ASN A 164 19.42 -10.18 -14.09
N GLY A 165 18.37 -9.50 -13.59
CA GLY A 165 17.35 -10.11 -12.74
C GLY A 165 17.89 -10.56 -11.38
N LEU A 166 18.96 -9.93 -10.90
CA LEU A 166 19.54 -10.28 -9.60
C LEU A 166 18.54 -9.96 -8.49
N THR A 167 18.27 -10.92 -7.62
CA THR A 167 17.39 -10.71 -6.48
C THR A 167 18.17 -10.27 -5.24
N VAL A 168 17.71 -9.21 -4.57
CA VAL A 168 18.27 -8.72 -3.31
C VAL A 168 17.16 -8.58 -2.27
N THR A 169 17.38 -9.11 -1.07
CA THR A 169 16.44 -8.97 0.06
C THR A 169 16.89 -7.85 0.99
N ARG A 170 15.93 -7.06 1.48
CA ARG A 170 16.11 -5.93 2.38
C ARG A 170 15.07 -5.95 3.49
N ASP A 171 15.45 -5.50 4.68
CA ASP A 171 14.61 -5.47 5.89
C ASP A 171 14.74 -4.13 6.65
N ASP A 172 15.44 -3.17 6.08
CA ASP A 172 15.80 -1.86 6.65
C ASP A 172 14.75 -0.78 6.38
N PHE A 173 13.46 -1.13 6.47
CA PHE A 173 12.38 -0.14 6.36
C PHE A 173 12.38 0.85 7.54
N VAL A 174 12.26 2.13 7.22
CA VAL A 174 12.12 3.21 8.19
C VAL A 174 10.65 3.65 8.24
N GLN A 175 10.08 3.70 9.44
CA GLN A 175 8.76 4.25 9.66
C GLN A 175 8.81 5.79 9.60
N ILE A 176 8.07 6.38 8.67
CA ILE A 176 8.03 7.83 8.43
C ILE A 176 6.79 8.47 9.07
N ASP A 177 5.68 7.73 9.09
CA ASP A 177 4.42 8.12 9.70
C ASP A 177 3.79 6.90 10.38
N ALA A 178 2.67 7.05 11.08
CA ALA A 178 1.97 6.00 11.81
C ALA A 178 1.74 4.72 10.97
N ARG A 179 1.60 4.85 9.64
CA ARG A 179 1.36 3.73 8.72
C ARG A 179 2.37 3.64 7.58
N LEU A 180 3.07 4.74 7.27
CA LEU A 180 3.96 4.83 6.12
C LEU A 180 5.36 4.34 6.47
N HIS A 181 5.80 3.33 5.73
CA HIS A 181 7.14 2.76 5.84
C HIS A 181 7.87 2.96 4.52
N GLN A 182 9.15 3.37 4.60
CA GLN A 182 9.97 3.65 3.45
C GLN A 182 11.27 2.86 3.48
N LEU A 183 11.68 2.38 2.30
CA LEU A 183 12.98 1.79 2.07
C LEU A 183 13.68 2.62 0.99
N GLU A 184 14.89 3.11 1.31
CA GLU A 184 15.71 3.89 0.39
C GLU A 184 16.94 3.09 -0.04
N LEU A 185 17.19 3.05 -1.35
CA LEU A 185 18.22 2.22 -1.95
C LEU A 185 18.97 3.01 -3.01
N ASN A 186 20.29 2.93 -2.99
CA ASN A 186 21.11 3.58 -4.01
C ASN A 186 21.23 2.68 -5.23
N TYR A 187 20.84 3.19 -6.39
CA TYR A 187 20.96 2.50 -7.67
C TYR A 187 21.64 3.37 -8.71
N THR A 188 22.40 2.71 -9.58
CA THR A 188 23.21 3.34 -10.62
C THR A 188 22.75 3.00 -12.03
N GLU A 189 21.75 2.13 -12.16
CA GLU A 189 21.26 1.64 -13.45
C GLU A 189 19.83 2.11 -13.67
N THR A 190 19.51 2.43 -14.92
CA THR A 190 18.12 2.67 -15.35
C THR A 190 17.41 1.36 -15.63
N GLY A 191 16.09 1.34 -15.51
CA GLY A 191 15.26 0.20 -15.92
C GLY A 191 14.10 -0.06 -14.97
N VAL A 192 13.41 -1.18 -15.21
CA VAL A 192 12.27 -1.61 -14.40
C VAL A 192 12.76 -2.48 -13.25
N TYR A 193 12.47 -2.04 -12.03
CA TYR A 193 12.76 -2.73 -10.79
C TYR A 193 11.48 -3.37 -10.28
N GLY A 194 11.46 -4.70 -10.24
CA GLY A 194 10.39 -5.45 -9.57
C GLY A 194 10.66 -5.55 -8.07
N TYR A 195 9.62 -5.56 -7.26
CA TYR A 195 9.75 -5.80 -5.83
C TYR A 195 8.55 -6.53 -5.23
N ILE A 196 8.82 -7.37 -4.24
CA ILE A 196 7.82 -8.04 -3.42
C ILE A 196 8.05 -7.60 -1.98
N VAL A 197 7.09 -6.89 -1.41
CA VAL A 197 7.09 -6.53 0.02
C VAL A 197 6.30 -7.58 0.79
N ARG A 198 6.85 -8.06 1.90
CA ARG A 198 6.19 -8.96 2.86
C ARG A 198 6.20 -8.31 4.23
N VAL A 199 5.04 -8.30 4.87
CA VAL A 199 4.86 -7.77 6.24
C VAL A 199 4.31 -8.87 7.11
N GLU A 200 4.88 -9.01 8.30
CA GLU A 200 4.41 -9.86 9.39
C GLU A 200 3.94 -8.98 10.55
N ASP A 201 2.71 -9.21 11.02
CA ASP A 201 2.14 -8.51 12.17
C ASP A 201 2.62 -9.08 13.52
N GLY A 202 2.28 -8.41 14.62
CA GLY A 202 2.62 -8.82 15.99
C GLY A 202 2.02 -10.17 16.43
N THR A 203 1.08 -10.71 15.66
CA THR A 203 0.44 -12.01 15.88
C THR A 203 0.93 -13.11 14.93
N GLY A 204 1.91 -12.80 14.07
CA GLY A 204 2.52 -13.73 13.12
C GLY A 204 1.73 -13.93 11.82
N ARG A 205 0.70 -13.12 11.53
CA ARG A 205 0.05 -13.17 10.21
C ARG A 205 0.83 -12.36 9.21
N THR A 206 0.74 -12.77 7.95
CA THR A 206 1.54 -12.18 6.88
C THR A 206 0.68 -11.70 5.72
N SER A 207 1.15 -10.65 5.06
CA SER A 207 0.66 -10.17 3.77
C SER A 207 1.81 -9.87 2.84
N SER A 208 1.56 -9.96 1.53
CA SER A 208 2.54 -9.63 0.51
C SER A 208 1.95 -8.76 -0.59
N LEU A 209 2.83 -7.99 -1.23
CA LEU A 209 2.51 -7.06 -2.30
C LEU A 209 3.62 -7.10 -3.35
N GLU A 210 3.28 -7.47 -4.58
CA GLU A 210 4.21 -7.50 -5.72
C GLU A 210 3.94 -6.34 -6.68
N ARG A 211 4.96 -5.54 -6.96
CA ARG A 211 4.87 -4.30 -7.74
C ARG A 211 6.15 -4.03 -8.52
N GLN A 212 6.13 -2.98 -9.33
CA GLN A 212 7.25 -2.54 -10.15
C GLN A 212 7.33 -1.02 -10.17
N THR A 213 8.56 -0.51 -10.26
CA THR A 213 8.89 0.90 -10.43
C THR A 213 9.99 1.05 -11.47
N GLU A 214 10.03 2.18 -12.17
CA GLU A 214 11.02 2.42 -13.21
C GLU A 214 11.98 3.53 -12.78
N ILE A 215 13.28 3.28 -12.95
CA ILE A 215 14.31 4.32 -12.84
C ILE A 215 14.62 4.82 -14.24
N VAL A 216 14.43 6.12 -14.46
CA VAL A 216 14.66 6.82 -15.72
C VAL A 216 15.75 7.87 -15.54
N ALA A 217 16.49 8.17 -16.61
CA ALA A 217 17.28 9.39 -16.68
C ALA A 217 16.51 10.40 -17.52
N SER A 218 16.14 11.53 -16.93
CA SER A 218 15.38 12.59 -17.61
C SER A 218 16.23 13.77 -18.09
N GLU A 219 17.47 13.89 -17.59
CA GLU A 219 18.36 14.99 -17.94
C GLU A 219 19.21 14.64 -19.17
N PRO A 220 19.31 15.54 -20.19
CA PRO A 220 20.23 15.35 -21.30
C PRO A 220 21.71 15.41 -20.89
N PRO A 221 22.60 14.79 -21.67
CA PRO A 221 24.04 14.86 -21.42
C PRO A 221 24.57 16.30 -21.56
N VAL A 222 25.63 16.64 -20.84
CA VAL A 222 26.29 17.95 -20.92
C VAL A 222 27.57 17.84 -21.76
N ILE A 223 27.78 18.78 -22.69
CA ILE A 223 28.95 18.86 -23.57
C ILE A 223 29.80 20.10 -23.22
N ASP A 224 31.02 19.87 -22.75
CA ASP A 224 32.02 20.91 -22.48
C ASP A 224 33.12 20.91 -23.55
N ILE A 225 33.36 22.05 -24.18
CA ILE A 225 34.55 22.26 -25.02
C ILE A 225 35.67 22.81 -24.12
N ILE A 226 36.76 22.06 -24.02
CA ILE A 226 37.86 22.40 -23.11
C ILE A 226 38.82 23.37 -23.82
N ALA A 227 39.01 24.53 -23.19
CA ALA A 227 40.07 25.51 -23.50
C ALA A 227 40.02 26.20 -24.88
N ILE A 228 38.97 26.00 -25.67
CA ILE A 228 38.76 26.70 -26.94
C ILE A 228 37.43 27.45 -26.88
N VAL A 229 37.44 28.72 -27.27
CA VAL A 229 36.25 29.59 -27.30
C VAL A 229 35.86 29.91 -28.74
N ASN A 230 34.61 30.32 -28.95
CA ASN A 230 34.14 30.70 -30.28
C ASN A 230 34.96 31.86 -30.87
N GLY A 231 35.34 31.70 -32.14
CA GLY A 231 36.09 32.68 -32.93
C GLY A 231 37.61 32.59 -32.80
N THR A 232 38.16 31.57 -32.11
CA THR A 232 39.63 31.41 -32.00
C THR A 232 40.28 31.04 -33.32
N ASN A 233 41.49 31.56 -33.56
CA ASN A 233 42.38 31.06 -34.59
C ASN A 233 43.15 29.84 -34.06
N LEU A 234 43.10 28.74 -34.80
CA LEU A 234 43.80 27.49 -34.48
C LEU A 234 44.86 27.22 -35.54
N THR A 235 46.03 26.75 -35.13
CA THR A 235 47.00 26.22 -36.09
C THR A 235 46.58 24.81 -36.48
N LEU A 236 46.77 24.45 -37.76
CA LEU A 236 46.50 23.11 -38.26
C LEU A 236 47.19 22.04 -37.40
N GLY A 237 46.45 21.02 -36.96
CA GLY A 237 46.93 19.99 -36.03
C GLY A 237 46.64 20.25 -34.56
N THR A 238 46.17 21.45 -34.18
CA THR A 238 45.78 21.76 -32.79
C THR A 238 44.59 20.92 -32.36
N PRO A 239 44.73 20.06 -31.32
CA PRO A 239 43.63 19.24 -30.83
C PRO A 239 42.54 20.07 -30.13
N ILE A 240 41.28 19.75 -30.42
CA ILE A 240 40.10 20.22 -29.70
C ILE A 240 39.69 19.11 -28.72
N TYR A 241 39.67 19.44 -27.43
CA TYR A 241 39.27 18.50 -26.37
C TYR A 241 37.83 18.77 -25.97
N ILE A 242 37.02 17.72 -25.92
CA ILE A 242 35.59 17.80 -25.61
C ILE A 242 35.31 16.82 -24.49
N ARG A 243 34.69 17.26 -23.40
CA ARG A 243 34.24 16.39 -22.32
C ARG A 243 32.72 16.29 -22.38
N VAL A 244 32.21 15.07 -22.39
CA VAL A 244 30.78 14.81 -22.25
C VAL A 244 30.54 14.17 -20.88
N HIS A 245 29.60 14.70 -20.11
CA HIS A 245 29.26 14.13 -18.81
C HIS A 245 27.75 14.09 -18.63
N ASP A 246 27.29 13.07 -17.93
CA ASP A 246 25.87 12.81 -17.69
C ASP A 246 25.76 11.95 -16.43
N ASN A 247 24.62 12.05 -15.74
CA ASN A 247 24.21 11.15 -14.68
C ASN A 247 23.88 9.76 -15.23
N ALA A 248 23.50 9.67 -16.52
CA ALA A 248 23.32 8.42 -17.26
C ALA A 248 24.58 7.96 -18.01
N MET A 249 24.58 6.71 -18.48
CA MET A 249 25.62 6.21 -19.37
C MET A 249 25.51 6.91 -20.74
N ILE A 250 26.61 7.46 -21.27
CA ILE A 250 26.63 8.03 -22.64
C ILE A 250 26.50 6.90 -23.67
N SER A 251 25.48 6.96 -24.53
CA SER A 251 25.23 5.96 -25.57
C SER A 251 25.88 6.34 -26.91
N GLY A 252 26.01 7.64 -27.19
CA GLY A 252 26.52 8.14 -28.47
C GLY A 252 27.17 9.52 -28.37
N PHE A 253 28.17 9.75 -29.22
CA PHE A 253 28.77 11.07 -29.43
C PHE A 253 29.16 11.24 -30.89
N HIS A 254 28.69 12.32 -31.50
CA HIS A 254 28.82 12.63 -32.93
C HIS A 254 29.30 14.06 -33.12
N TYR A 255 30.06 14.31 -34.19
CA TYR A 255 30.36 15.67 -34.61
C TYR A 255 30.23 15.84 -36.13
N THR A 256 29.88 17.05 -36.55
CA THR A 256 29.85 17.46 -37.95
C THR A 256 30.67 18.75 -38.12
N LEU A 257 31.34 18.86 -39.25
CA LEU A 257 32.12 20.05 -39.64
C LEU A 257 31.49 20.67 -40.88
N ASP A 258 31.18 21.96 -40.83
CA ASP A 258 30.65 22.76 -41.94
C ASP A 258 29.42 22.14 -42.61
N ALA A 259 28.54 21.53 -41.81
CA ALA A 259 27.35 20.82 -42.26
C ALA A 259 27.61 19.67 -43.28
N SER A 260 28.85 19.20 -43.40
CA SER A 260 29.22 18.03 -44.20
C SER A 260 29.10 16.73 -43.37
N THR A 261 28.68 15.65 -44.04
CA THR A 261 28.23 14.39 -43.42
C THR A 261 29.26 13.73 -42.48
N GLU A 262 28.71 13.15 -41.41
CA GLU A 262 29.23 12.50 -40.20
C GLU A 262 30.60 11.79 -40.27
N LYS A 263 31.39 11.97 -39.22
CA LYS A 263 32.42 10.99 -38.78
C LYS A 263 31.94 10.27 -37.52
N HIS A 264 31.96 8.94 -37.55
CA HIS A 264 31.78 8.08 -36.38
C HIS A 264 33.12 7.75 -35.71
N PHE A 265 33.16 7.90 -34.39
CA PHE A 265 34.17 7.44 -33.40
C PHE A 265 35.67 7.55 -33.74
N LEU A 266 36.35 8.47 -33.03
CA LEU A 266 37.68 8.18 -32.48
C LEU A 266 37.48 7.72 -31.03
N LYS A 267 38.10 6.60 -30.65
CA LYS A 267 38.00 6.00 -29.31
C LYS A 267 38.25 7.05 -28.21
N PRO A 268 37.57 6.97 -27.05
CA PRO A 268 37.89 7.82 -25.90
C PRO A 268 39.38 7.72 -25.57
N VAL A 269 40.03 8.86 -25.30
CA VAL A 269 41.44 8.90 -24.94
C VAL A 269 41.56 8.38 -23.52
N ARG A 270 42.25 7.25 -23.31
CA ARG A 270 42.59 6.79 -21.96
C ARG A 270 43.62 7.75 -21.34
N SER A 271 43.14 8.53 -20.37
CA SER A 271 43.87 9.09 -19.22
C SER A 271 44.87 10.22 -19.49
N TYR A 272 44.53 11.43 -19.03
CA TYR A 272 45.51 12.32 -18.40
C TYR A 272 45.40 12.11 -16.89
N SER A 273 46.35 11.34 -16.35
CA SER A 273 46.60 11.22 -14.92
C SER A 273 46.89 12.60 -14.33
N ASN A 274 46.18 12.94 -13.24
CA ASN A 274 46.63 13.71 -12.06
C ASN A 274 45.54 14.55 -11.35
N LEU A 275 44.29 14.11 -11.34
CA LEU A 275 43.31 14.60 -10.37
C LEU A 275 42.67 13.40 -9.65
N LYS A 276 43.25 13.05 -8.50
CA LYS A 276 42.70 12.11 -7.50
C LYS A 276 41.39 12.67 -6.95
N SER A 277 40.27 12.01 -7.25
CA SER A 277 39.17 11.68 -6.32
C SER A 277 38.02 11.06 -7.14
N ASP A 278 37.93 9.74 -7.05
CA ASP A 278 36.77 8.84 -7.05
C ASP A 278 35.54 9.18 -7.91
N TYR A 279 35.26 8.23 -8.82
CA TYR A 279 34.10 8.11 -9.71
C TYR A 279 33.86 9.26 -10.70
N LEU A 280 34.59 9.18 -11.82
CA LEU A 280 34.33 9.68 -13.19
C LEU A 280 35.65 9.43 -13.96
N ARG A 281 35.67 9.64 -15.29
CA ARG A 281 36.84 10.00 -16.13
C ARG A 281 37.31 8.91 -17.11
N ASP A 282 37.19 9.06 -18.43
CA ASP A 282 37.17 10.29 -19.22
C ASP A 282 36.40 10.04 -20.53
N ASN A 283 35.10 10.38 -20.55
CA ASN A 283 34.33 10.66 -21.77
C ASN A 283 34.86 11.94 -22.45
N VAL A 284 36.18 12.00 -22.59
CA VAL A 284 36.93 13.08 -23.20
C VAL A 284 37.24 12.62 -24.62
N TYR A 285 36.54 13.22 -25.55
CA TYR A 285 36.70 13.03 -26.97
C TYR A 285 37.71 14.03 -27.51
N LEU A 286 38.46 13.57 -28.51
CA LEU A 286 39.51 14.32 -29.14
C LEU A 286 39.14 14.52 -30.61
N VAL A 287 38.98 15.78 -31.01
CA VAL A 287 38.81 16.15 -32.41
C VAL A 287 40.10 16.83 -32.86
N LYS A 288 40.83 16.18 -33.78
CA LYS A 288 42.09 16.71 -34.33
C LYS A 288 41.88 17.13 -35.79
N PRO A 289 42.14 18.41 -36.13
CA PRO A 289 42.33 18.82 -37.51
C PRO A 289 43.54 18.07 -38.07
N THR A 290 43.38 17.33 -39.16
CA THR A 290 44.50 16.64 -39.82
C THR A 290 44.59 17.09 -41.27
N ALA A 291 45.80 17.43 -41.72
CA ALA A 291 46.08 17.90 -43.08
C ALA A 291 45.65 16.93 -44.19
N SER A 292 45.55 15.63 -43.88
CA SER A 292 45.06 14.59 -44.79
C SER A 292 43.55 14.66 -45.05
N ASP A 293 42.81 15.42 -44.25
CA ASP A 293 41.37 15.59 -44.35
C ASP A 293 41.08 16.98 -44.93
N MET A 294 40.90 17.07 -46.26
CA MET A 294 40.75 18.33 -47.02
C MET A 294 39.64 19.26 -46.50
N ARG A 295 38.75 18.75 -45.64
CA ARG A 295 37.70 19.53 -44.95
C ARG A 295 38.25 20.43 -43.85
N TRP A 296 39.43 20.16 -43.32
CA TRP A 296 40.15 21.00 -42.34
C TRP A 296 41.18 21.91 -43.05
N SER A 297 40.77 22.53 -44.14
CA SER A 297 41.61 23.44 -44.91
C SER A 297 41.77 24.79 -44.20
N GLN A 298 42.65 25.66 -44.69
CA GLN A 298 42.76 27.00 -44.13
C GLN A 298 41.44 27.76 -44.35
N GLY A 299 40.88 28.37 -43.29
CA GLY A 299 39.60 29.07 -43.39
C GLY A 299 38.73 28.96 -42.14
N ALA A 300 37.53 29.54 -42.23
CA ALA A 300 36.54 29.51 -41.16
C ALA A 300 35.79 28.17 -41.17
N HIS A 301 35.61 27.60 -39.98
CA HIS A 301 34.94 26.33 -39.77
C HIS A 301 33.92 26.40 -38.64
N ASN A 302 32.87 25.59 -38.74
CA ASN A 302 31.87 25.39 -37.69
C ASN A 302 31.75 23.90 -37.34
N LEU A 303 32.06 23.57 -36.09
CA LEU A 303 31.95 22.25 -35.51
C LEU A 303 30.65 22.16 -34.72
N THR A 304 29.79 21.20 -35.07
CA THR A 304 28.60 20.85 -34.29
C THR A 304 28.85 19.53 -33.58
N LEU A 305 28.51 19.47 -32.31
CA LEU A 305 28.69 18.33 -31.42
C LEU A 305 27.30 17.86 -30.98
N VAL A 306 27.07 16.55 -30.97
CA VAL A 306 25.83 15.94 -30.48
C VAL A 306 26.20 14.78 -29.57
N ALA A 307 25.63 14.76 -28.36
CA ALA A 307 25.74 13.65 -27.43
C ALA A 307 24.34 13.06 -27.19
N GLU A 308 24.30 11.73 -27.03
CA GLU A 308 23.09 10.98 -26.67
C GLU A 308 23.41 10.10 -25.45
N ASP A 309 22.50 10.05 -24.49
CA ASP A 309 22.61 9.19 -23.32
C ASP A 309 21.92 7.83 -23.52
N GLY A 310 22.04 6.94 -22.54
CA GLY A 310 21.44 5.61 -22.55
C GLY A 310 19.91 5.61 -22.50
N ALA A 311 19.30 6.74 -22.14
CA ALA A 311 17.85 6.93 -22.11
C ALA A 311 17.30 7.59 -23.40
N GLY A 312 18.17 7.98 -24.33
CA GLY A 312 17.82 8.63 -25.60
C GLY A 312 17.69 10.15 -25.51
N ASN A 313 18.06 10.77 -24.39
CA ASN A 313 18.13 12.23 -24.27
C ASN A 313 19.33 12.74 -25.07
N ARG A 314 19.15 13.91 -25.72
CA ARG A 314 20.16 14.49 -26.61
C ARG A 314 20.53 15.90 -26.22
N ALA A 315 21.82 16.20 -26.34
CA ALA A 315 22.34 17.55 -26.24
C ALA A 315 23.22 17.90 -27.43
N SER A 316 23.29 19.19 -27.74
CA SER A 316 24.12 19.71 -28.83
C SER A 316 24.91 20.94 -28.41
N ALA A 317 26.15 21.03 -28.89
CA ALA A 317 27.01 22.20 -28.72
C ALA A 317 27.66 22.59 -30.05
N GLY A 318 28.05 23.86 -30.19
CA GLY A 318 28.67 24.38 -31.40
C GLY A 318 29.96 25.14 -31.10
N LEU A 319 30.95 25.00 -31.98
CA LEU A 319 32.21 25.74 -31.93
C LEU A 319 32.58 26.29 -33.31
N SER A 320 32.71 27.60 -33.42
CA SER A 320 33.24 28.27 -34.62
C SER A 320 34.71 28.67 -34.40
N PHE A 321 35.58 28.40 -35.36
CA PHE A 321 37.02 28.74 -35.30
C PHE A 321 37.59 28.95 -36.71
N THR A 322 38.79 29.53 -36.80
CA THR A 322 39.49 29.71 -38.09
C THR A 322 40.82 28.98 -38.07
N ILE A 323 41.12 28.18 -39.10
CA ILE A 323 42.42 27.55 -39.27
C ILE A 323 43.35 28.52 -40.01
N ILE A 324 44.48 28.83 -39.39
CA ILE A 324 45.54 29.69 -39.95
C ILE A 324 46.83 28.90 -40.21
#